data_AF-A0A6L3XLH2-F1
#
_entry.id   AF-A0A6L3XLH2-F1
#
_cell.length_a   1.000
_cell.length_b   1.000
_cell.length_c   1.000
_cell.angle_alpha   90.00
_cell.angle_beta   90.00
_cell.angle_gamma   90.00
#
_symmetry.space_group_name_H-M   'P 1'
#
loop_
_entity.id
_entity.type
_entity.pdbx_description
1 polymer ?
#
loop_
_entity_poly.entity_id
_entity_poly.type
_entity_poly.pdbx_seq_one_letter_code
_entity_poly.pdbx_strand_id
1 'polypeptide(L)'
;PHHVLVSDFVDFSIYVDAPEDLLQRWYLNRFLKFREGAFTDPDSYFNNYAQLSEEEAISVATGLWNEINYVNLKENILPTRERASLILTKSEKHAVDQIRLRK
;
A
#
# COMPACT_ATOMS: atom_id res chain seq x y z
N PRO A 1 -9.63 29.63 12.47
CA PRO A 1 -8.24 29.11 12.46
C PRO A 1 -7.87 28.60 11.06
N HIS A 2 -6.84 29.15 10.43
CA HIS A 2 -6.30 28.55 9.21
C HIS A 2 -5.69 27.19 9.57
N HIS A 3 -6.28 26.11 9.06
CA HIS A 3 -5.67 24.79 9.13
C HIS A 3 -4.56 24.73 8.10
N VAL A 4 -3.32 24.78 8.58
CA VAL A 4 -2.12 24.56 7.77
C VAL A 4 -2.01 23.07 7.47
N LEU A 5 -1.89 22.71 6.20
CA LEU A 5 -1.72 21.34 5.72
C LEU A 5 -0.27 21.11 5.27
N VAL A 6 0.18 19.86 5.28
CA VAL A 6 1.52 19.50 4.76
C VAL A 6 1.67 19.93 3.29
N SER A 7 0.59 19.85 2.51
CA SER A 7 0.56 20.29 1.11
C SER A 7 0.90 21.76 0.90
N ASP A 8 0.73 22.59 1.93
CA ASP A 8 1.03 24.03 1.85
C ASP A 8 2.56 24.30 1.80
N PHE A 9 3.38 23.28 2.09
CA PHE A 9 4.84 23.34 2.09
C PHE A 9 5.49 22.41 1.05
N VAL A 10 4.71 21.89 0.10
CA VAL A 10 5.19 20.95 -0.92
C VAL A 10 4.98 21.56 -2.31
N ASP A 11 6.07 21.78 -3.04
CA ASP A 11 6.03 22.37 -4.39
C ASP A 11 5.46 21.42 -5.45
N PHE A 12 5.69 20.12 -5.29
CA PHE A 12 5.23 19.10 -6.22
C PHE A 12 4.91 17.79 -5.50
N SER A 13 3.74 17.22 -5.79
CA SER A 13 3.27 15.98 -5.19
C SER A 13 2.92 14.94 -6.24
N ILE A 14 3.27 13.68 -5.97
CA ILE A 14 2.97 12.54 -6.84
C ILE A 14 2.07 11.57 -6.08
N TYR A 15 0.94 11.21 -6.67
CA TYR A 15 0.10 10.11 -6.21
C TYR A 15 0.35 8.87 -7.07
N VAL A 16 0.70 7.75 -6.45
CA VAL A 16 0.87 6.46 -7.13
C VAL A 16 -0.42 5.67 -6.98
N ASP A 17 -1.11 5.46 -8.10
CA ASP A 17 -2.41 4.79 -8.16
C ASP A 17 -2.28 3.38 -8.76
N ALA A 18 -3.23 2.50 -8.43
CA ALA A 18 -3.40 1.20 -9.06
C ALA A 18 -4.80 0.64 -8.72
N PRO A 19 -5.35 -0.28 -9.54
CA PRO A 19 -6.53 -1.06 -9.19
C PRO A 19 -6.41 -1.75 -7.81
N GLU A 20 -7.52 -1.80 -7.07
CA GLU A 20 -7.56 -2.30 -5.69
C GLU A 20 -7.14 -3.78 -5.59
N ASP A 21 -7.51 -4.59 -6.58
CA ASP A 21 -7.11 -6.01 -6.69
C ASP A 21 -5.59 -6.16 -6.87
N LEU A 22 -4.95 -5.25 -7.61
CA LEU A 22 -3.50 -5.22 -7.77
C LEU A 22 -2.82 -4.83 -6.46
N LEU A 23 -3.33 -3.81 -5.78
CA LEU A 23 -2.79 -3.37 -4.49
C LEU A 23 -2.86 -4.48 -3.45
N GLN A 24 -3.98 -5.20 -3.37
CA GLN A 24 -4.14 -6.35 -2.49
C GLN A 24 -3.12 -7.45 -2.83
N ARG A 25 -3.04 -7.84 -4.12
CA ARG A 25 -2.09 -8.87 -4.58
C ARG A 25 -0.65 -8.50 -4.24
N TRP A 26 -0.26 -7.24 -4.42
CA TRP A 26 1.08 -6.76 -4.07
C TRP A 26 1.33 -6.76 -2.57
N TYR A 27 0.33 -6.38 -1.77
CA TYR A 27 0.41 -6.42 -0.32
C TYR A 27 0.63 -7.84 0.18
N LEU A 28 -0.19 -8.81 -0.27
CA LEU A 28 -0.07 -10.21 0.13
C LEU A 28 1.29 -10.80 -0.27
N ASN A 29 1.73 -10.59 -1.52
CA ASN A 29 3.04 -11.05 -1.98
C ASN A 29 4.19 -10.47 -1.15
N ARG A 30 4.09 -9.20 -0.75
CA ARG A 30 5.10 -8.57 0.11
C ARG A 30 5.07 -9.13 1.53
N PHE A 31 3.87 -9.38 2.08
CA PHE A 31 3.71 -9.99 3.39
C PHE A 31 4.39 -11.37 3.45
N LEU A 32 4.17 -12.21 2.44
CA LEU A 32 4.79 -13.54 2.34
C LEU A 32 6.31 -13.46 2.25
N LYS A 33 6.85 -12.51 1.48
CA LYS A 33 8.31 -12.28 1.42
C LYS A 33 8.90 -11.85 2.75
N PHE A 34 8.19 -11.01 3.53
CA PHE A 34 8.64 -10.64 4.87
C PHE A 34 8.58 -11.80 5.84
N ARG A 35 7.53 -12.65 5.76
CA ARG A 35 7.46 -13.90 6.51
C ARG A 35 8.66 -14.79 6.22
N GLU A 36 8.97 -15.00 4.94
CA GLU A 36 10.09 -15.83 4.49
C GLU A 36 11.43 -15.30 4.99
N GLY A 37 11.66 -13.99 4.96
CA GLY A 37 12.89 -13.38 5.48
C GLY A 37 13.05 -13.50 7.00
N ALA A 38 11.94 -13.59 7.75
CA ALA A 38 11.94 -13.58 9.21
C ALA A 38 12.26 -14.94 9.85
N PHE A 39 12.32 -16.03 9.08
CA PHE A 39 12.60 -17.37 9.61
C PHE A 39 13.92 -17.46 10.40
N THR A 40 14.91 -16.66 10.03
CA THR A 40 16.26 -16.71 10.63
C THR A 40 16.51 -15.58 11.63
N ASP A 41 15.52 -14.71 11.87
CA ASP A 41 15.64 -13.55 12.74
C ASP A 41 14.56 -13.60 13.85
N PRO A 42 14.90 -14.10 15.06
CA PRO A 42 14.01 -14.15 16.21
C PRO A 42 13.47 -12.78 16.67
N ASP A 43 14.21 -11.70 16.42
CA ASP A 43 13.84 -10.35 16.84
C ASP A 43 12.95 -9.64 15.79
N SER A 44 12.76 -10.25 14.62
CA SER A 44 11.88 -9.74 13.59
C SER A 44 10.43 -9.73 14.05
N TYR A 45 9.73 -8.60 13.87
CA TYR A 45 8.29 -8.51 14.07
C TYR A 45 7.52 -9.61 13.31
N PHE A 46 8.01 -10.00 12.13
CA PHE A 46 7.41 -11.03 11.29
C PHE A 46 7.69 -12.46 11.74
N ASN A 47 8.53 -12.67 12.77
CA ASN A 47 8.82 -14.01 13.30
C ASN A 47 7.53 -14.71 13.78
N ASN A 48 6.60 -13.96 14.39
CA ASN A 48 5.29 -14.46 14.80
C ASN A 48 4.48 -15.07 13.64
N TYR A 49 4.64 -14.53 12.43
CA TYR A 49 3.98 -15.05 11.23
C TYR A 49 4.79 -16.15 10.56
N ALA A 50 6.10 -16.25 10.83
CA ALA A 50 6.96 -17.29 10.26
C ALA A 50 6.55 -18.69 10.70
N GLN A 51 5.92 -18.83 11.87
CA GLN A 51 5.43 -20.11 12.38
C GLN A 51 4.10 -20.55 11.75
N LEU A 52 3.42 -19.67 11.02
CA LEU A 52 2.17 -20.01 10.33
C LEU A 52 2.45 -20.73 9.02
N SER A 53 1.57 -21.66 8.65
CA SER A 53 1.57 -22.19 7.29
C SER A 53 1.32 -21.08 6.26
N GLU A 54 1.61 -21.37 5.00
CA GLU A 54 1.40 -20.35 3.97
C GLU A 54 -0.04 -19.92 3.80
N GLU A 55 -0.96 -20.88 3.85
CA GLU A 55 -2.39 -20.64 3.74
C GLU A 55 -2.90 -19.78 4.91
N GLU A 56 -2.45 -20.07 6.14
CA GLU A 56 -2.79 -19.28 7.33
C GLU A 56 -2.24 -17.86 7.23
N ALA A 57 -0.99 -17.69 6.79
CA ALA A 57 -0.39 -16.38 6.60
C ALA A 57 -1.12 -15.55 5.54
N ILE A 58 -1.56 -16.18 4.43
CA ILE A 58 -2.38 -15.52 3.39
C ILE A 58 -3.72 -15.07 3.98
N SER A 59 -4.37 -15.93 4.78
CA SER A 59 -5.63 -15.61 5.44
C SER A 59 -5.49 -14.41 6.38
N VAL A 60 -4.48 -14.42 7.25
CA VAL A 60 -4.16 -13.32 8.16
C VAL A 60 -3.87 -12.03 7.39
N ALA A 61 -2.99 -12.10 6.39
CA ALA A 61 -2.63 -10.93 5.58
C ALA A 61 -3.84 -10.37 4.81
N THR A 62 -4.75 -11.24 4.37
CA THR A 62 -6.00 -10.82 3.71
C THR A 62 -6.92 -10.10 4.69
N GLY A 63 -7.05 -10.59 5.93
CA GLY A 63 -7.77 -9.90 7.00
C GLY A 63 -7.18 -8.51 7.27
N LEU A 64 -5.86 -8.42 7.48
CA LEU A 64 -5.15 -7.15 7.70
C LEU A 64 -5.30 -6.18 6.52
N TRP A 65 -5.30 -6.68 5.28
CA TRP A 65 -5.58 -5.86 4.12
C TRP A 65 -6.99 -5.29 4.19
N ASN A 66 -8.00 -6.15 4.32
CA ASN A 66 -9.41 -5.75 4.25
C ASN A 66 -9.81 -4.82 5.40
N GLU A 67 -9.38 -5.10 6.62
CA GLU A 67 -9.85 -4.41 7.82
C GLU A 67 -9.08 -3.13 8.11
N ILE A 68 -7.82 -3.04 7.68
CA ILE A 68 -6.94 -1.92 8.02
C ILE A 68 -6.55 -1.14 6.77
N ASN A 69 -5.84 -1.78 5.83
CA ASN A 69 -5.19 -1.07 4.74
C ASN A 69 -6.19 -0.61 3.67
N TYR A 70 -7.19 -1.43 3.38
CA TYR A 70 -8.23 -1.14 2.41
C TYR A 70 -9.17 -0.04 2.92
N VAL A 71 -9.63 -0.14 4.18
CA VAL A 71 -10.41 0.93 4.83
C VAL A 71 -9.64 2.25 4.80
N ASN A 72 -8.37 2.22 5.21
CA ASN A 72 -7.51 3.41 5.18
C ASN A 72 -7.32 3.95 3.75
N LEU A 73 -7.17 3.08 2.75
CA LEU A 73 -7.11 3.48 1.34
C LEU A 73 -8.38 4.23 0.94
N LYS A 74 -9.58 3.67 1.21
CA LYS A 74 -10.85 4.24 0.77
C LYS A 74 -11.20 5.54 1.49
N GLU A 75 -11.01 5.57 2.80
CA GLU A 75 -11.49 6.67 3.64
C GLU A 75 -10.50 7.83 3.73
N ASN A 76 -9.19 7.55 3.67
CA ASN A 76 -8.17 8.56 4.00
C ASN A 76 -7.20 8.84 2.85
N ILE A 77 -6.78 7.83 2.09
CA ILE A 77 -5.72 8.00 1.07
C ILE A 77 -6.31 8.37 -0.29
N LEU A 78 -7.21 7.57 -0.84
CA LEU A 78 -7.82 7.77 -2.16
C LEU A 78 -8.50 9.13 -2.32
N PRO A 79 -9.20 9.69 -1.31
CA PRO A 79 -9.78 11.03 -1.41
C PRO A 79 -8.74 12.15 -1.62
N THR A 80 -7.46 11.90 -1.34
CA THR A 80 -6.38 12.87 -1.57
C THR A 80 -5.82 12.84 -2.99
N ARG A 81 -6.15 11.83 -3.80
CA ARG A 81 -5.58 11.61 -5.14
C ARG A 81 -5.65 12.84 -6.05
N GLU A 82 -6.81 13.47 -6.12
CA GLU A 82 -7.02 14.62 -7.03
C GLU A 82 -6.34 15.91 -6.53
N ARG A 83 -5.71 15.89 -5.35
CA ARG A 83 -4.89 17.00 -4.85
C ARG A 83 -3.46 16.97 -5.41
N ALA A 84 -3.01 15.84 -5.95
CA ALA A 84 -1.64 15.67 -6.41
C ALA A 84 -1.32 16.50 -7.66
N SER A 85 -0.05 16.88 -7.81
CA SER A 85 0.46 17.54 -9.02
C SER A 85 0.52 16.56 -10.19
N LEU A 86 0.92 15.32 -9.92
CA LEU A 86 0.97 14.22 -10.90
C LEU A 86 0.36 12.94 -10.31
N ILE A 87 -0.43 12.24 -11.13
CA ILE A 87 -0.94 10.91 -10.79
C ILE A 87 -0.29 9.90 -11.74
N LEU A 88 0.38 8.91 -11.18
CA LEU A 88 1.02 7.81 -11.88
C LEU A 88 0.21 6.54 -11.61
N THR A 89 -0.49 6.05 -12.63
CA THR A 89 -1.29 4.82 -12.52
C THR A 89 -0.44 3.63 -12.93
N LYS A 90 -0.48 2.57 -12.12
CA LYS A 90 0.23 1.33 -12.34
C LYS A 90 -0.74 0.21 -12.69
N SER A 91 -0.30 -0.65 -13.61
CA SER A 91 -0.96 -1.89 -14.00
C SER A 91 -0.14 -3.10 -13.55
N GLU A 92 -0.41 -4.27 -14.15
CA GLU A 92 0.28 -5.51 -13.83
C GLU A 92 1.80 -5.39 -13.86
N LYS A 93 2.47 -6.25 -13.08
CA LYS A 93 3.94 -6.26 -12.94
C LYS A 93 4.53 -4.89 -12.56
N HIS A 94 3.72 -4.05 -11.91
CA HIS A 94 4.09 -2.69 -11.51
C HIS A 94 4.43 -1.74 -12.67
N ALA A 95 4.05 -2.08 -13.91
CA ALA A 95 4.26 -1.20 -15.05
C ALA A 95 3.42 0.07 -14.91
N VAL A 96 3.93 1.20 -15.38
CA VAL A 96 3.17 2.45 -15.48
C VAL A 96 2.37 2.42 -16.77
N ASP A 97 1.05 2.58 -16.69
CA ASP A 97 0.17 2.57 -17.86
C ASP A 97 -0.37 3.97 -18.22
N GLN A 98 -0.51 4.84 -17.22
CA GLN A 98 -1.05 6.19 -17.39
C GLN A 98 -0.33 7.20 -16.50
N ILE A 99 -0.09 8.38 -17.05
CA ILE A 99 0.42 9.55 -16.31
C ILE A 99 -0.56 10.70 -16.55
N ARG A 100 -1.04 11.32 -15.46
CA ARG A 100 -1.86 12.54 -15.49
C ARG A 100 -1.11 13.65 -14.78
N LEU A 101 -0.83 14.75 -15.48
CA LEU A 101 -0.22 15.95 -14.91
C LEU A 101 -1.28 17.04 -14.81
N ARG A 102 -1.36 17.71 -13.66
CA ARG A 102 -2.25 18.85 -13.44
C ARG A 102 -1.79 20.03 -14.31
N LYS A 103 -2.74 20.68 -15.00
CA LYS A 103 -2.49 21.86 -15.84
C LYS A 103 -2.16 23.09 -15.02
#